data_AF-A0A3Q8SET6-F1
#
_entry.id   AF-A0A3Q8SET6-F1
#
_cell.length_a   1.000
_cell.length_b   1.000
_cell.length_c   1.000
_cell.angle_alpha   90.00
_cell.angle_beta   90.00
_cell.angle_gamma   90.00
#
_symmetry.space_group_name_H-M   'P 1'
#
loop_
_entity.id
_entity.type
_entity.pdbx_description
1 polymer ?
#
loop_
_entity_poly.entity_id
_entity_poly.type
_entity_poly.pdbx_seq_one_letter_code
_entity_poly.pdbx_strand_id
1 'polypeptide(L)'
;MRVSIPANAPVNTVELTATVGLRGLTGIPRVLFRIFRDGQEIYYATQAVETNFENVNLTALTAVDSNVAPGVHDYILSVEQVAAATNTARVVGPIVFSALATAP
;
A
#
# COMPACT_ATOMS: atom_id res chain seq x y z
N MET A 1 -3.01 -9.61 4.27
CA MET A 1 -4.45 -9.52 4.61
C MET A 1 -5.19 -10.47 3.71
N ARG A 2 -6.16 -11.22 4.24
CA ARG A 2 -6.93 -12.19 3.46
C ARG A 2 -8.34 -11.67 3.26
N VAL A 3 -8.83 -11.66 2.02
CA VAL A 3 -10.14 -11.12 1.63
C VAL A 3 -10.94 -12.20 0.91
N SER A 4 -12.18 -12.40 1.34
CA SER A 4 -13.11 -13.34 0.72
C SER A 4 -14.04 -12.61 -0.23
N ILE A 5 -14.12 -13.07 -1.48
CA ILE A 5 -14.90 -12.50 -2.56
C ILE A 5 -16.11 -13.40 -2.85
N PRO A 6 -17.35 -12.85 -2.86
CA PRO A 6 -18.55 -13.65 -3.06
C PRO A 6 -18.66 -14.22 -4.48
N ALA A 7 -19.22 -15.42 -4.60
CA ALA A 7 -19.34 -16.15 -5.86
C ALA A 7 -20.51 -15.70 -6.76
N ASN A 8 -21.48 -14.97 -6.21
CA ASN A 8 -22.75 -14.70 -6.88
C ASN A 8 -22.77 -13.34 -7.61
N ALA A 9 -21.62 -12.72 -7.82
CA ALA A 9 -21.51 -11.44 -8.51
C ALA A 9 -20.67 -11.59 -9.79
N PRO A 10 -21.12 -11.03 -10.94
CA PRO A 10 -20.42 -11.18 -12.22
C PRO A 10 -19.07 -10.45 -12.26
N VAL A 11 -18.92 -9.37 -11.46
CA VAL A 11 -17.71 -8.58 -11.32
C VAL A 11 -17.60 -8.15 -9.86
N ASN A 12 -16.48 -8.43 -9.21
CA ASN A 12 -16.20 -7.92 -7.87
C ASN A 12 -15.13 -6.84 -7.92
N THR A 13 -15.24 -5.89 -7.01
CA THR A 13 -14.24 -4.85 -6.78
C THR A 13 -13.74 -4.96 -5.35
N VAL A 14 -12.45 -4.75 -5.13
CA VAL A 14 -11.88 -4.58 -3.80
C VAL A 14 -11.27 -3.19 -3.72
N GLU A 15 -11.86 -2.35 -2.88
CA GLU A 15 -11.25 -1.07 -2.50
C GLU A 15 -10.22 -1.33 -1.41
N LEU A 16 -8.99 -0.89 -1.66
CA LEU A 16 -7.85 -1.08 -0.78
C LEU A 16 -7.41 0.29 -0.27
N THR A 17 -7.35 0.45 1.04
CA THR A 17 -6.89 1.68 1.67
C THR A 17 -5.76 1.37 2.63
N ALA A 18 -4.71 2.19 2.60
CA ALA A 18 -3.59 2.05 3.52
C ALA A 18 -3.14 3.40 4.06
N THR A 19 -2.68 3.39 5.31
CA THR A 19 -2.01 4.52 5.95
C THR A 19 -0.72 4.03 6.58
N VAL A 20 0.40 4.65 6.21
CA VAL A 20 1.72 4.30 6.73
C VAL A 20 2.41 5.54 7.29
N GLY A 21 2.83 5.46 8.55
CA GLY A 21 3.68 6.47 9.18
C GLY A 21 5.14 6.28 8.77
N LEU A 22 5.72 7.33 8.18
CA LEU A 22 7.10 7.39 7.72
C LEU A 22 7.89 8.43 8.48
N ARG A 23 9.19 8.19 8.65
CA ARG A 23 10.15 9.19 9.11
C ARG A 23 11.35 9.26 8.19
N GLY A 24 11.68 10.46 7.72
CA GLY A 24 12.93 10.75 7.02
C GLY A 24 14.09 10.75 8.02
N LEU A 25 15.20 10.12 7.65
CA LEU A 25 16.42 10.04 8.45
C LEU A 25 17.61 10.78 7.81
N THR A 26 17.81 10.66 6.49
CA THR A 26 18.86 11.41 5.76
C THR A 26 18.41 11.91 4.39
N GLY A 27 18.59 13.20 4.10
CA GLY A 27 18.36 13.81 2.78
C GLY A 27 16.89 13.90 2.37
N ILE A 28 16.54 13.37 1.19
CA ILE A 28 15.16 13.29 0.71
C ILE A 28 14.89 11.86 0.22
N PRO A 29 14.76 10.88 1.14
CA PRO A 29 14.47 9.49 0.81
C PRO A 29 13.18 9.35 0.02
N ARG A 30 13.17 8.40 -0.89
CA ARG A 30 11.98 7.94 -1.59
C ARG A 30 11.58 6.56 -1.09
N VAL A 31 10.30 6.41 -0.79
CA VAL A 31 9.68 5.15 -0.39
C VAL A 31 8.72 4.72 -1.49
N LEU A 32 8.79 3.45 -1.89
CA LEU A 32 7.92 2.78 -2.84
C LEU A 32 6.90 1.95 -2.06
N PHE A 33 5.62 2.28 -2.27
CA PHE A 33 4.49 1.47 -1.85
C PHE A 33 4.10 0.55 -2.99
N ARG A 34 3.86 -0.72 -2.69
CA ARG A 34 3.35 -1.70 -3.67
C ARG A 34 2.24 -2.50 -3.02
N ILE A 35 1.17 -2.77 -3.77
CA ILE A 35 0.14 -3.71 -3.34
C ILE A 35 0.14 -4.90 -4.29
N PHE A 36 0.14 -6.08 -3.69
CA PHE A 36 0.08 -7.35 -4.39
C PHE A 36 -1.22 -8.07 -4.07
N ARG A 37 -1.82 -8.73 -5.08
CA ARG A 37 -2.86 -9.75 -4.92
C ARG A 37 -2.27 -11.09 -5.36
N ASP A 38 -2.24 -12.07 -4.47
CA ASP A 38 -1.70 -13.42 -4.72
C ASP A 38 -0.30 -13.42 -5.36
N GLY A 39 0.54 -12.46 -4.95
CA GLY A 39 1.90 -12.28 -5.47
C GLY A 39 1.99 -11.46 -6.77
N GLN A 40 0.88 -11.12 -7.42
CA GLN A 40 0.88 -10.20 -8.57
C GLN A 40 0.77 -8.75 -8.09
N GLU A 41 1.66 -7.87 -8.54
CA GLU A 41 1.53 -6.44 -8.32
C GLU A 41 0.30 -5.89 -9.05
N ILE A 42 -0.53 -5.15 -8.31
CA ILE A 42 -1.74 -4.49 -8.85
C ILE A 42 -1.69 -2.97 -8.68
N TYR A 43 -0.78 -2.45 -7.87
CA TYR A 43 -0.64 -1.02 -7.60
C TYR A 43 0.78 -0.69 -7.12
N TYR A 44 1.28 0.48 -7.50
CA TYR A 44 2.46 1.08 -6.89
C TYR A 44 2.35 2.61 -6.81
N ALA A 45 3.01 3.22 -5.83
CA ALA A 45 3.17 4.67 -5.69
C ALA A 45 4.46 5.02 -4.96
N THR A 46 4.97 6.24 -5.15
CA THR A 46 6.18 6.71 -4.46
C THR A 46 5.91 7.95 -3.61
N GLN A 47 6.49 8.00 -2.42
CA GLN A 47 6.49 9.17 -1.54
C GLN A 47 7.93 9.61 -1.25
N ALA A 48 8.20 10.91 -1.35
CA ALA A 48 9.42 11.52 -0.82
C ALA A 48 9.18 12.02 0.61
N VAL A 49 10.13 11.81 1.52
CA VAL A 49 10.06 12.33 2.89
C VAL A 49 11.29 13.18 3.14
N GLU A 50 11.12 14.49 3.27
CA GLU A 50 12.22 15.42 3.49
C GLU A 50 12.70 15.35 4.95
N THR A 51 13.99 15.53 5.24
CA THR A 51 14.51 15.22 6.60
C THR A 51 14.72 16.41 7.53
N ASN A 52 14.75 17.64 7.03
CA ASN A 52 15.10 18.81 7.84
C ASN A 52 13.87 19.60 8.31
N PHE A 53 12.75 19.50 7.61
CA PHE A 53 11.49 20.19 7.88
C PHE A 53 10.36 19.17 8.08
N GLU A 54 9.83 18.55 7.02
CA GLU A 54 8.71 17.61 7.08
C GLU A 54 9.17 16.15 7.26
N ASN A 55 9.92 15.92 8.35
CA ASN A 55 10.59 14.65 8.58
C ASN A 55 9.71 13.52 9.11
N VAL A 56 8.42 13.77 9.36
CA VAL A 56 7.42 12.76 9.70
C VAL A 56 6.22 12.94 8.78
N ASN A 57 5.75 11.85 8.18
CA ASN A 57 4.59 11.84 7.30
C ASN A 57 3.62 10.72 7.67
N LEU A 58 2.33 11.00 7.54
CA LEU A 58 1.27 9.98 7.47
C LEU A 58 0.82 9.88 6.01
N THR A 59 1.34 8.88 5.30
CA THR A 59 1.02 8.68 3.89
C THR A 59 -0.18 7.77 3.77
N ALA A 60 -1.27 8.31 3.23
CA ALA A 60 -2.47 7.55 2.88
C ALA A 60 -2.50 7.26 1.37
N LEU A 61 -2.94 6.06 1.01
CA LEU A 61 -3.17 5.67 -0.38
C LEU A 61 -4.48 4.90 -0.50
N THR A 62 -5.07 4.99 -1.70
CA THR A 62 -6.22 4.20 -2.12
C THR A 62 -5.90 3.52 -3.44
N ALA A 63 -6.35 2.29 -3.58
CA ALA A 63 -6.26 1.51 -4.80
C ALA A 63 -7.57 0.76 -5.02
N VAL A 64 -7.92 0.54 -6.28
CA VAL A 64 -9.12 -0.22 -6.66
C VAL A 64 -8.66 -1.42 -7.48
N ASP A 65 -8.92 -2.61 -6.97
CA ASP A 65 -8.74 -3.87 -7.68
C ASP A 65 -10.08 -4.30 -8.29
N SER A 66 -10.16 -4.35 -9.61
CA SER A 66 -11.40 -4.65 -10.33
C SER A 66 -11.35 -6.02 -10.99
N ASN A 67 -12.53 -6.57 -11.29
CA ASN A 67 -12.68 -7.91 -11.89
C ASN A 67 -12.03 -9.00 -11.05
N VAL A 68 -12.17 -8.91 -9.72
CA VAL A 68 -11.64 -9.90 -8.79
C VAL A 68 -12.48 -11.17 -8.86
N ALA A 69 -11.82 -12.30 -9.06
CA ALA A 69 -12.50 -13.59 -9.11
C ALA A 69 -13.13 -13.94 -7.75
N PRO A 70 -14.22 -14.72 -7.72
CA PRO A 70 -14.69 -15.34 -6.49
C PRO A 70 -13.63 -16.21 -5.83
N GLY A 71 -13.64 -16.23 -4.50
CA GLY A 71 -12.71 -17.04 -3.72
C GLY A 71 -11.98 -16.23 -2.66
N VAL A 72 -10.83 -16.73 -2.23
CA VAL A 72 -10.02 -16.12 -1.18
C VAL A 72 -8.73 -15.63 -1.78
N HIS A 73 -8.44 -14.35 -1.61
CA HIS A 73 -7.26 -13.69 -2.14
C HIS A 73 -6.41 -13.09 -1.02
N ASP A 74 -5.10 -13.19 -1.16
CA ASP A 74 -4.13 -12.61 -0.24
C ASP A 74 -3.61 -11.27 -0.79
N TYR A 75 -3.90 -10.20 -0.05
CA TYR A 75 -3.40 -8.86 -0.32
C TYR A 75 -2.22 -8.51 0.57
N ILE A 76 -1.13 -8.04 -0.03
CA ILE A 76 0.10 -7.65 0.67
C ILE A 76 0.44 -6.21 0.32
N LEU A 77 0.63 -5.38 1.35
CA LEU A 77 1.23 -4.05 1.22
C LEU A 77 2.74 -4.19 1.49
N SER A 78 3.56 -3.76 0.54
CA SER A 78 5.00 -3.59 0.71
C SER A 78 5.36 -2.11 0.79
N VAL A 79 6.36 -1.80 1.63
CA VAL A 79 6.91 -0.46 1.80
C VAL A 79 8.43 -0.59 1.74
N GLU A 80 9.01 -0.13 0.63
CA GLU A 80 10.42 -0.34 0.30
C GLU A 80 11.11 1.01 0.13
N GLN A 81 12.38 1.10 0.53
CA GLN A 81 13.15 2.31 0.27
C GLN A 81 13.84 2.21 -1.10
N VAL A 82 13.73 3.27 -1.90
CA VAL A 82 14.40 3.38 -3.19
C VAL A 82 15.78 4.00 -2.99
N ALA A 83 16.82 3.37 -3.56
CA ALA A 83 18.21 3.87 -3.53
C ALA A 83 18.72 4.18 -2.11
N ALA A 84 18.67 3.18 -1.23
CA ALA A 84 18.88 3.35 0.21
C ALA A 84 20.31 3.71 0.66
N ALA A 85 21.28 3.77 -0.24
CA ALA A 85 22.68 3.99 0.09
C ALA A 85 22.98 5.42 0.58
N THR A 86 22.19 6.42 0.17
CA THR A 86 22.48 7.84 0.44
C THR A 86 21.38 8.54 1.23
N ASN A 87 20.11 8.25 0.90
CA ASN A 87 18.96 8.85 1.55
C ASN A 87 18.13 7.78 2.24
N THR A 88 17.86 7.95 3.54
CA THR A 88 17.24 6.94 4.38
C THR A 88 15.95 7.39 5.02
N ALA A 89 14.97 6.48 5.07
CA ALA A 89 13.72 6.62 5.78
C ALA A 89 13.44 5.34 6.57
N ARG A 90 12.48 5.40 7.49
CA ARG A 90 11.94 4.20 8.12
C ARG A 90 10.44 4.31 8.33
N VAL A 91 9.79 3.16 8.39
CA VAL A 91 8.42 3.08 8.90
C VAL A 91 8.45 3.27 10.42
N VAL A 92 7.65 4.20 10.93
CA VAL A 92 7.52 4.48 12.38
C VAL A 92 6.14 4.12 12.93
N GLY A 93 5.22 3.69 12.06
CA GLY A 93 3.85 3.37 12.43
C GLY A 93 2.95 4.61 12.44
N PRO A 94 1.62 4.42 12.31
CA PRO A 94 0.94 3.13 12.16
C PRO A 94 1.18 2.50 10.77
N ILE A 95 0.90 1.20 10.65
CA ILE A 95 0.64 0.55 9.36
C ILE A 95 -0.80 0.06 9.43
N VAL A 96 -1.71 0.75 8.75
CA VAL A 96 -3.10 0.34 8.60
C VAL A 96 -3.28 -0.08 7.15
N PHE A 97 -3.85 -1.26 6.94
CA PHE A 97 -4.21 -1.75 5.61
C PHE A 97 -5.56 -2.44 5.69
N SER A 98 -6.51 -1.95 4.91
CA SER A 98 -7.90 -2.40 4.89
C SER A 98 -8.37 -2.69 3.47
N ALA A 99 -9.35 -3.59 3.38
CA ALA A 99 -10.04 -3.93 2.15
C ALA A 99 -11.55 -3.88 2.36
N LEU A 100 -12.27 -3.39 1.35
CA LEU A 100 -13.71 -3.52 1.22
C LEU A 100 -14.01 -4.20 -0.10
N ALA A 101 -14.51 -5.44 -0.02
CA ALA A 101 -15.03 -6.15 -1.18
C ALA A 101 -16.46 -5.71 -1.45
N THR A 102 -16.74 -5.27 -2.67
CA THR A 102 -18.07 -4.89 -3.14
C THR A 102 -18.43 -5.65 -4.41
N ALA A 103 -19.71 -5.95 -4.53
CA ALA A 103 -20.35 -6.43 -5.74
C ALA A 103 -21.38 -5.36 -6.18
N PRO A 104 -21.65 -5.21 -7.49
CA PRO A 104 -22.76 -4.43 -7.99
C PRO A 104 -24.12 -4.93 -7.47
#